data_AF-A0A953QNJ2-F1
#
_entry.id   AF-A0A953QNJ2-F1
#
_cell.length_a   1.000
_cell.length_b   1.000
_cell.length_c   1.000
_cell.angle_alpha   90.00
_cell.angle_beta   90.00
_cell.angle_gamma   90.00
#
_symmetry.space_group_name_H-M   'P 1'
#
loop_
_entity.id
_entity.type
_entity.pdbx_description
1 polymer ?
#
loop_
_entity_poly.entity_id
_entity_poly.type
_entity_poly.pdbx_seq_one_letter_code
_entity_poly.pdbx_strand_id
1 'polypeptide(L)'
;MSSLQEQLATLRARISKIEHKYAVSPPDRPPELPKPAFAYVEEWLTGQEVTTEYGKHFETEKLYEHHRHHGSADIGALADLPHDLFDALEIAKAAPEEWAFLDTETTGLAGGSGTCAFLVGVGRIT
;
A
#
# COMPACT_ATOMS: atom_id res chain seq x y z
N MET A 1 8.71 -9.79 39.70
CA MET A 1 7.36 -9.39 39.30
C MET A 1 7.23 -7.88 38.94
N SER A 2 8.31 -7.07 38.89
CA SER A 2 8.23 -5.63 38.54
C SER A 2 8.29 -5.33 37.03
N SER A 3 8.88 -6.22 36.22
CA SER A 3 9.14 -5.97 34.79
C SER A 3 7.87 -5.74 33.95
N LEU A 4 6.80 -6.45 34.25
CA LEU A 4 5.54 -6.34 33.50
C LEU A 4 4.79 -5.04 33.84
N GLN A 5 4.89 -4.57 35.08
CA GLN A 5 4.32 -3.29 35.50
C GLN A 5 5.09 -2.11 34.89
N GLU A 6 6.41 -2.19 34.81
CA GLU A 6 7.27 -1.21 34.13
C GLU A 6 6.99 -1.16 32.61
N GLN A 7 6.82 -2.32 31.98
CA GLN A 7 6.42 -2.42 30.57
C GLN A 7 5.03 -1.81 30.33
N LEU A 8 4.05 -2.09 31.19
CA LEU A 8 2.73 -1.48 31.13
C LEU A 8 2.76 0.05 31.31
N ALA A 9 3.58 0.55 32.24
CA ALA A 9 3.76 1.99 32.45
C ALA A 9 4.36 2.66 31.21
N THR A 10 5.39 2.03 30.62
CA THR A 10 6.03 2.51 29.39
C THR A 10 5.05 2.53 28.22
N LEU A 11 4.23 1.48 28.07
CA LEU A 11 3.23 1.38 27.00
C LEU A 11 2.15 2.46 27.15
N ARG A 12 1.63 2.67 28.37
CA ARG A 12 0.65 3.73 28.66
C ARG A 12 1.21 5.12 28.37
N ALA A 13 2.46 5.39 28.75
CA ALA A 13 3.11 6.66 28.45
C ALA A 13 3.26 6.90 26.94
N ARG A 14 3.60 5.86 26.16
CA ARG A 14 3.66 5.94 24.70
C ARG A 14 2.29 6.20 24.06
N ILE A 15 1.25 5.49 24.51
CA ILE A 15 -0.12 5.69 24.02
C ILE A 15 -0.60 7.11 24.29
N SER A 16 -0.41 7.61 25.51
CA SER A 16 -0.84 8.97 25.88
C SER A 16 -0.12 10.06 25.06
N LYS A 17 1.16 9.85 24.72
CA LYS A 17 1.92 10.75 23.82
C LYS A 17 1.37 10.74 22.39
N ILE A 18 0.92 9.58 21.91
CA ILE A 18 0.31 9.42 20.59
C ILE A 18 -1.06 10.10 20.57
N GLU A 19 -1.91 9.85 21.56
CA GLU A 19 -3.21 10.51 21.69
C GLU A 19 -3.08 12.04 21.73
N HIS A 20 -2.13 12.58 22.50
CA HIS A 20 -1.86 14.02 22.50
C HIS A 20 -1.41 14.56 21.14
N LYS A 21 -0.59 13.82 20.40
CA LYS A 21 -0.15 14.23 19.06
C LYS A 21 -1.32 14.34 18.08
N TYR A 22 -2.32 13.48 18.22
CA TYR A 22 -3.50 13.46 17.35
C TYR A 22 -4.68 14.28 17.87
N ALA A 23 -4.69 14.66 19.15
CA ALA A 23 -5.71 15.54 19.76
C ALA A 23 -5.45 17.03 19.53
N VAL A 24 -4.23 17.41 19.15
CA VAL A 24 -3.93 18.79 18.77
C VAL A 24 -4.48 19.03 17.36
N SER A 25 -5.51 19.87 17.26
CA SER A 25 -5.98 20.41 15.99
C SER A 25 -4.80 20.91 15.18
N PRO A 26 -4.74 20.65 13.86
CA PRO A 26 -3.62 21.10 13.05
C PRO A 26 -3.44 22.62 13.21
N PRO A 27 -2.19 23.13 13.24
CA PRO A 27 -1.94 24.56 13.30
C PRO A 27 -2.67 25.27 12.16
N ASP A 28 -2.98 26.55 12.36
CA ASP A 28 -3.52 27.44 11.32
C ASP A 28 -2.85 27.16 9.98
N ARG A 29 -3.68 27.07 8.94
CA ARG A 29 -3.33 26.66 7.57
C ARG A 29 -1.88 27.09 7.23
N PRO A 30 -0.95 26.14 6.97
CA PRO A 30 0.40 26.50 6.58
C PRO A 30 0.36 27.44 5.37
N PRO A 31 1.32 28.37 5.24
CA PRO A 31 1.40 29.27 4.08
C PRO A 31 1.30 28.42 2.82
N GLU A 32 0.48 28.88 1.88
CA GLU A 32 0.19 28.17 0.63
C GLU A 32 1.51 27.86 -0.06
N LEU A 33 1.90 26.57 -0.02
CA LEU A 33 3.12 26.12 -0.68
C LEU A 33 2.98 26.47 -2.16
N PRO A 34 4.04 26.95 -2.83
CA PRO A 34 3.99 27.16 -4.26
C PRO A 34 3.48 25.87 -4.90
N LYS A 35 2.42 25.99 -5.71
CA LYS A 35 1.86 24.83 -6.41
C LYS A 35 3.03 24.09 -7.07
N PRO A 36 3.22 22.79 -6.80
CA PRO A 36 4.28 22.04 -7.45
C PRO A 36 4.18 22.30 -8.96
N ALA A 37 5.31 22.35 -9.67
CA ALA A 37 5.40 22.59 -11.12
C ALA A 37 4.70 21.51 -11.97
N PHE A 38 4.00 20.64 -11.26
CA PHE A 38 3.58 19.31 -11.55
C PHE A 38 2.32 19.13 -10.69
N ALA A 39 1.14 19.42 -11.24
CA ALA A 39 -0.12 19.43 -10.49
C ALA A 39 -0.99 18.18 -10.73
N TYR A 40 -0.74 17.46 -11.82
CA TYR A 40 -1.59 16.37 -12.31
C TYR A 40 -0.76 15.10 -12.59
N VAL A 41 -1.27 13.93 -12.20
CA VAL A 41 -0.53 12.65 -12.28
C VAL A 41 -0.07 12.32 -13.70
N GLU A 42 -0.85 12.76 -14.68
CA GLU A 42 -0.64 12.66 -16.12
C GLU A 42 0.65 13.35 -16.59
N GLU A 43 1.14 14.33 -15.84
CA GLU A 43 2.33 15.11 -16.21
C GLU A 43 3.63 14.33 -15.92
N TRP A 44 3.59 13.26 -15.12
CA TRP A 44 4.77 12.43 -14.80
C TRP A 44 4.56 10.92 -14.94
N LEU A 45 3.33 10.44 -15.05
CA LEU A 45 3.02 9.03 -15.30
C LEU A 45 2.29 8.87 -16.63
N THR A 46 2.81 7.97 -17.48
CA THR A 46 2.09 7.53 -18.67
C THR A 46 0.93 6.64 -18.27
N GLY A 47 -0.27 6.93 -18.75
CA GLY A 47 -1.47 6.20 -18.40
C GLY A 47 -2.71 6.84 -19.00
N GLN A 48 -3.88 6.49 -18.48
CA GLN A 48 -5.17 6.98 -18.94
C GLN A 48 -6.17 7.12 -17.80
N GLU A 49 -7.07 8.09 -17.91
CA GLU A 49 -8.26 8.14 -17.06
C GLU A 49 -9.29 7.13 -17.56
N VAL A 50 -9.70 6.20 -16.69
CA VAL A 50 -10.75 5.21 -16.97
C VAL A 50 -11.96 5.50 -16.10
N THR A 51 -13.14 5.39 -16.70
CA THR A 51 -14.42 5.50 -15.99
C THR A 51 -15.07 4.12 -15.92
N THR A 52 -15.40 3.69 -14.70
CA THR A 52 -16.12 2.45 -14.41
C THR A 52 -17.46 2.76 -13.76
N GLU A 53 -18.27 1.73 -13.48
CA GLU A 53 -19.50 1.88 -12.69
C GLU A 53 -19.25 2.40 -11.25
N TYR A 54 -18.02 2.25 -10.75
CA TYR A 54 -17.62 2.67 -9.40
C TYR A 54 -16.96 4.06 -9.36
N GLY A 55 -16.81 4.71 -10.51
CA GLY A 55 -16.23 6.05 -10.61
C GLY A 55 -15.02 6.11 -11.55
N LYS A 56 -14.21 7.15 -11.39
CA LYS A 56 -13.06 7.45 -12.24
C LYS A 56 -11.76 7.22 -11.51
N HIS A 57 -10.77 6.68 -12.22
CA HIS A 57 -9.39 6.55 -11.74
C HIS A 57 -8.41 6.76 -12.89
N PHE A 58 -7.17 7.11 -12.55
CA PHE A 58 -6.06 7.11 -13.49
C PHE A 58 -5.32 5.77 -13.38
N GLU A 59 -5.14 5.06 -14.48
CA GLU A 59 -4.42 3.79 -14.52
C GLU A 59 -3.18 3.84 -15.40
N THR A 60 -2.18 3.07 -14.98
CA THR A 60 -0.96 2.82 -15.74
C THR A 60 -0.70 1.32 -15.73
N GLU A 61 -0.20 0.79 -16.84
CA GLU A 61 0.20 -0.60 -16.95
C GLU A 61 1.66 -0.68 -17.40
N LYS A 62 2.39 -1.61 -16.78
CA LYS A 62 3.77 -1.89 -17.15
C LYS A 62 4.00 -3.40 -17.18
N LEU A 63 4.36 -3.89 -18.36
CA LEU A 63 4.79 -5.27 -18.53
C LEU A 63 6.29 -5.37 -18.27
N TYR A 64 6.67 -6.43 -17.58
CA TYR A 64 8.06 -6.80 -17.37
C TYR A 64 8.36 -8.07 -18.15
N GLU A 65 9.53 -8.11 -18.79
CA GLU A 65 9.99 -9.32 -19.47
C GLU A 65 10.22 -10.45 -18.47
N HIS A 66 10.02 -11.69 -18.91
CA HIS A 66 10.13 -12.87 -18.05
C HIS A 66 11.47 -13.00 -17.31
N HIS A 67 12.56 -12.48 -17.88
CA HIS A 67 13.90 -12.55 -17.28
C HIS A 67 14.29 -11.25 -16.56
N ARG A 68 13.31 -10.38 -16.28
CA ARG A 68 13.56 -9.13 -15.56
C ARG A 68 13.86 -9.46 -14.10
N HIS A 69 15.03 -9.03 -13.65
CA HIS A 69 15.37 -9.08 -12.25
C HIS A 69 14.83 -7.89 -11.45
N HIS A 70 14.35 -8.17 -10.24
CA HIS A 70 14.08 -7.20 -9.21
C HIS A 70 14.99 -7.47 -8.00
N GLY A 71 16.05 -6.68 -7.86
CA GLY A 71 17.13 -7.01 -6.93
C GLY A 71 17.81 -8.31 -7.35
N SER A 72 17.86 -9.29 -6.46
CA SER A 72 18.40 -10.64 -6.74
C SER A 72 17.35 -11.65 -7.20
N ALA A 73 16.07 -11.27 -7.25
CA ALA A 73 14.99 -12.16 -7.66
C ALA A 73 14.73 -12.04 -9.16
N ASP A 74 14.59 -13.17 -9.85
CA ASP A 74 14.01 -13.20 -11.20
C ASP A 74 12.49 -13.18 -11.07
N ILE A 75 11.82 -12.22 -11.71
CA ILE A 75 10.36 -12.11 -11.64
C ILE A 75 9.71 -13.30 -12.36
N GLY A 76 10.32 -13.83 -13.44
CA GLY A 76 9.75 -14.96 -14.17
C GLY A 76 9.70 -16.25 -13.38
N ALA A 77 10.60 -16.43 -12.41
CA ALA A 77 10.61 -17.60 -11.53
C ALA A 77 9.33 -17.74 -10.67
N LEU A 78 8.50 -16.69 -10.59
CA LEU A 78 7.18 -16.77 -9.95
C LEU A 78 6.24 -17.73 -10.69
N ALA A 79 6.35 -17.87 -12.01
CA ALA A 79 5.53 -18.78 -12.80
C ALA A 79 5.86 -20.25 -12.53
N ASP A 80 7.11 -20.53 -12.14
CA ASP A 80 7.59 -21.88 -11.82
C ASP A 80 7.29 -22.30 -10.37
N LEU A 81 6.57 -21.47 -9.60
CA LEU A 81 6.28 -21.78 -8.20
C LEU A 81 5.30 -22.96 -8.09
N PRO A 82 5.45 -23.81 -7.06
CA PRO A 82 4.55 -24.94 -6.86
C PRO A 82 3.09 -24.48 -6.65
N HIS A 83 2.15 -25.18 -7.30
CA HIS A 83 0.71 -24.90 -7.14
C HIS A 83 0.20 -25.14 -5.71
N ASP A 84 0.94 -25.91 -4.89
CA ASP A 84 0.63 -26.23 -3.50
C ASP A 84 1.37 -25.32 -2.50
N LEU A 85 2.07 -24.28 -2.96
CA LEU A 85 2.88 -23.38 -2.12
C LEU A 85 2.08 -22.81 -0.92
N PHE A 86 0.78 -22.56 -1.12
CA PHE A 86 -0.10 -21.98 -0.11
C PHE A 86 -1.02 -22.98 0.59
N ASP A 87 -0.80 -24.29 0.42
CA ASP A 87 -1.64 -25.32 1.05
C ASP A 87 -1.72 -25.17 2.59
N ALA A 88 -0.67 -24.64 3.21
CA ALA A 88 -0.62 -24.38 4.65
C ALA A 88 -1.44 -23.17 5.12
N LEU A 89 -1.88 -22.28 4.21
CA LEU A 89 -2.56 -21.03 4.54
C LEU A 89 -4.09 -21.14 4.54
N GLU A 90 -4.65 -22.33 4.32
CA GLU A 90 -6.11 -22.58 4.20
C GLU A 90 -6.82 -21.62 3.20
N ILE A 91 -6.08 -21.11 2.21
CA ILE A 91 -6.62 -20.27 1.14
C ILE A 91 -7.04 -21.14 -0.06
N ALA A 92 -7.87 -20.57 -0.93
CA ALA A 92 -8.27 -21.25 -2.16
C ALA A 92 -7.04 -21.60 -3.00
N LYS A 93 -7.01 -22.84 -3.50
CA LYS A 93 -5.96 -23.29 -4.42
C LYS A 93 -6.14 -22.60 -5.76
N ALA A 94 -5.06 -22.01 -6.25
CA ALA A 94 -5.00 -21.33 -7.53
C ALA A 94 -3.61 -21.54 -8.12
N ALA A 95 -3.52 -21.71 -9.43
CA ALA A 95 -2.24 -21.80 -10.12
C ALA A 95 -1.50 -20.44 -10.07
N PRO A 96 -0.15 -20.40 -10.14
CA PRO A 96 0.59 -19.14 -10.13
C PRO A 96 0.07 -18.09 -11.13
N GLU A 97 -0.37 -18.52 -12.30
CA GLU A 97 -0.93 -17.66 -13.36
C GLU A 97 -2.27 -17.02 -12.99
N GLU A 98 -2.95 -17.55 -11.98
CA GLU A 98 -4.20 -17.02 -11.44
C GLU A 98 -3.96 -16.10 -10.22
N TRP A 99 -2.71 -15.98 -9.76
CA TRP A 99 -2.39 -15.13 -8.61
C TRP A 99 -2.43 -13.65 -8.96
N ALA A 100 -2.96 -12.87 -8.03
CA ALA A 100 -2.89 -11.41 -8.05
C ALA A 100 -2.12 -10.92 -6.82
N PHE A 101 -1.13 -10.07 -7.05
CA PHE A 101 -0.38 -9.38 -6.02
C PHE A 101 -1.02 -8.01 -5.83
N LEU A 102 -1.59 -7.77 -4.65
CA LEU A 102 -2.29 -6.53 -4.32
C LEU A 102 -1.51 -5.74 -3.28
N ASP A 103 -1.27 -4.48 -3.58
CA ASP A 103 -0.73 -3.49 -2.64
C ASP A 103 -1.60 -2.23 -2.69
N THR A 104 -1.83 -1.59 -1.54
CA THR A 104 -2.74 -0.45 -1.44
C THR A 104 -2.18 0.62 -0.53
N GLU A 105 -2.18 1.86 -1.01
CA GLU A 105 -1.91 3.05 -0.20
C GLU A 105 -3.23 3.68 0.23
N THR A 106 -3.36 3.94 1.54
CA THR A 106 -4.63 4.36 2.16
C THR A 106 -4.51 5.73 2.85
N THR A 107 -5.62 6.46 2.94
CA THR A 107 -5.68 7.77 3.59
C THR A 107 -5.61 7.65 5.11
N GLY A 108 -4.49 8.02 5.75
CA GLY A 108 -4.28 7.91 7.20
C GLY A 108 -5.09 8.86 8.10
N LEU A 109 -6.26 9.32 7.67
CA LEU A 109 -6.99 10.45 8.27
C LEU A 109 -7.63 10.18 9.65
N ALA A 110 -7.71 8.92 10.08
CA ALA A 110 -8.41 8.53 11.31
C ALA A 110 -7.51 7.86 12.38
N GLY A 111 -6.19 8.03 12.29
CA GLY A 111 -5.25 7.45 13.28
C GLY A 111 -5.15 5.91 13.27
N GLY A 112 -5.71 5.24 12.25
CA GLY A 112 -5.64 3.79 11.99
C GLY A 112 -5.08 3.47 10.59
N SER A 113 -5.37 2.27 10.04
CA SER A 113 -4.87 1.74 8.74
C SER A 113 -5.39 2.44 7.48
N GLY A 114 -5.92 3.65 7.64
CA GLY A 114 -6.52 4.48 6.60
C GLY A 114 -7.97 4.12 6.24
N THR A 115 -8.72 5.11 5.75
CA THR A 115 -10.17 5.00 5.50
C THR A 115 -10.51 4.68 4.04
N CYS A 116 -9.68 5.12 3.10
CA CYS A 116 -9.89 4.91 1.67
C CYS A 116 -8.55 4.59 0.99
N ALA A 117 -8.52 3.55 0.14
CA ALA A 117 -7.41 3.30 -0.76
C ALA A 117 -7.45 4.31 -1.90
N PHE A 118 -6.39 5.11 -2.06
CA PHE A 118 -6.31 6.14 -3.10
C PHE A 118 -5.33 5.76 -4.22
N LEU A 119 -4.44 4.80 -3.96
CA LEU A 119 -3.57 4.18 -4.95
C LEU A 119 -3.58 2.68 -4.72
N VAL A 120 -3.76 1.93 -5.80
CA VAL A 120 -3.84 0.48 -5.80
C VAL A 120 -2.86 -0.06 -6.82
N GLY A 121 -1.96 -0.92 -6.37
CA GLY A 121 -1.06 -1.69 -7.22
C GLY A 121 -1.59 -3.11 -7.39
N VAL A 122 -1.71 -3.56 -8.64
CA VAL A 122 -2.04 -4.95 -8.96
C VAL A 122 -0.97 -5.51 -9.89
N GLY A 123 -0.36 -6.62 -9.49
CA GLY A 123 0.54 -7.42 -10.31
C GLY A 123 -0.09 -8.77 -10.62
N ARG A 124 0.15 -9.28 -11.83
CA ARG A 124 -0.19 -10.66 -12.21
C ARG A 124 0.90 -11.23 -13.10
N ILE A 125 0.94 -12.55 -13.19
CA ILE A 125 1.75 -13.27 -14.16
C ILE A 125 0.92 -13.35 -15.46
N THR A 126 1.56 -13.14 -16.62
CA THR A 126 0.91 -13.13 -17.95
C THR A 126 1.62 -14.02 -18.93
#